data_AF-A0A8T2K9Y2-F1
#
_entry.id   AF-A0A8T2K9Y2-F1
#
_cell.length_a   1.000
_cell.length_b   1.000
_cell.length_c   1.000
_cell.angle_alpha   90.00
_cell.angle_beta   90.00
_cell.angle_gamma   90.00
#
_symmetry.space_group_name_H-M   'P 1'
#
loop_
_entity.id
_entity.type
_entity.pdbx_description
1 polymer ?
#
loop_
_entity_poly.entity_id
_entity_poly.type
_entity_poly.pdbx_seq_one_letter_code
_entity_poly.pdbx_strand_id
1 'polypeptide(L)'
;MAAVIFGWIPDGHFLLDHAVLLCASSVSTAFIASLVLGLIMIGVIIGSKKIHVNPDNVATPIAASLGDLVTLALLSGISCGLYREMKNHVYINTIVCVLFLALLPIWFVIARRNPSTREVLASGWEPVIIAMAISSVGGLILGKTVSDPNFAGMAVFTPVINGVGGNLVAVQASRISTYLHMMGPPGEDGVVIPRRCPSPCRTFFSSEMNSRSARVLFLFVVPGHLVFLYTISAMQGGHTTLTLIFIVFYMMAALLQVLVLLYIADWMVHWMWGRGMDPDNFSIPYLTALGDLLGTGLLALSFHVLWLIGDRDTDVGD
;
A
#
# COMPACT_ATOMS: atom_id res chain seq x y z
N MET A 1 -8.54 -12.95 -5.61
CA MET A 1 -9.70 -13.62 -5.00
C MET A 1 -10.80 -12.63 -4.62
N ALA A 2 -10.57 -11.70 -3.68
CA ALA A 2 -11.56 -10.69 -3.30
C ALA A 2 -12.08 -9.87 -4.50
N ALA A 3 -11.20 -9.34 -5.35
CA ALA A 3 -11.60 -8.62 -6.57
C ALA A 3 -12.45 -9.45 -7.55
N VAL A 4 -12.25 -10.77 -7.62
CA VAL A 4 -13.02 -11.69 -8.48
C VAL A 4 -14.39 -11.98 -7.87
N ILE A 5 -14.45 -12.16 -6.55
CA ILE A 5 -15.69 -12.37 -5.78
C ILE A 5 -16.53 -11.08 -5.74
N PHE A 6 -15.89 -9.91 -5.74
CA PHE A 6 -16.58 -8.63 -5.71
C PHE A 6 -16.97 -8.13 -7.11
N GLY A 7 -16.20 -8.45 -8.16
CA GLY A 7 -16.61 -8.27 -9.57
C GLY A 7 -17.72 -9.24 -10.03
N TRP A 8 -18.01 -10.28 -9.24
CA TRP A 8 -19.14 -11.18 -9.46
C TRP A 8 -20.50 -10.54 -9.13
N ILE A 9 -20.54 -9.60 -8.18
CA ILE A 9 -21.79 -8.95 -7.73
C ILE A 9 -22.43 -8.08 -8.83
N PRO A 10 -21.67 -7.39 -9.71
CA PRO A 10 -22.24 -6.61 -10.82
C PRO A 10 -22.41 -7.38 -12.14
N ASP A 11 -21.45 -8.23 -12.57
CA ASP A 11 -21.32 -8.61 -14.00
C ASP A 11 -21.79 -10.02 -14.38
N GLY A 12 -22.08 -10.91 -13.43
CA GLY A 12 -22.79 -12.19 -13.66
C GLY A 12 -22.13 -13.26 -14.55
N HIS A 13 -21.03 -12.97 -15.28
CA HIS A 13 -20.36 -13.91 -16.18
C HIS A 13 -19.01 -14.40 -15.65
N PHE A 14 -18.88 -15.72 -15.50
CA PHE A 14 -17.69 -16.39 -14.96
C PHE A 14 -16.68 -16.69 -16.09
N LEU A 15 -15.75 -15.77 -16.36
CA LEU A 15 -14.58 -16.06 -17.20
C LEU A 15 -13.50 -16.75 -16.35
N LEU A 16 -13.67 -18.05 -16.08
CA LEU A 16 -12.72 -18.87 -15.31
C LEU A 16 -11.27 -18.68 -15.77
N ASP A 17 -11.06 -18.57 -17.08
CA ASP A 17 -9.72 -18.42 -17.67
C ASP A 17 -9.02 -17.13 -17.22
N HIS A 18 -9.77 -16.03 -17.08
CA HIS A 18 -9.22 -14.75 -16.63
C HIS A 18 -8.95 -14.78 -15.11
N ALA A 19 -9.80 -15.45 -14.33
CA ALA A 19 -9.58 -15.63 -12.91
C ALA A 19 -8.33 -16.50 -12.63
N VAL A 20 -8.14 -17.57 -13.40
CA VAL A 20 -6.97 -18.45 -13.30
C VAL A 20 -5.71 -17.74 -13.78
N LEU A 21 -5.79 -16.94 -14.84
CA LEU A 21 -4.69 -16.07 -15.30
C LEU A 21 -4.26 -15.08 -14.20
N LEU A 22 -5.21 -14.36 -13.61
CA LEU A 22 -4.93 -13.40 -12.53
C LEU A 22 -4.32 -14.09 -11.30
N CYS A 23 -4.76 -15.30 -10.98
CA CYS A 23 -4.18 -16.11 -9.91
C CYS A 23 -2.73 -16.52 -10.24
N ALA A 24 -2.51 -17.07 -11.44
CA ALA A 24 -1.19 -17.51 -11.88
C ALA A 24 -0.19 -16.36 -11.94
N SER A 25 -0.59 -15.22 -12.51
CA SER A 25 0.26 -14.02 -12.59
C SER A 25 0.55 -13.45 -11.21
N SER A 26 -0.47 -13.25 -10.37
CA SER A 26 -0.26 -12.69 -9.02
C SER A 26 0.62 -13.56 -8.12
N VAL A 27 0.44 -14.88 -8.11
CA VAL A 27 1.28 -15.79 -7.29
C VAL A 27 2.72 -15.84 -7.82
N SER A 28 2.89 -15.89 -9.15
CA SER A 28 4.22 -15.85 -9.78
C SER A 28 4.94 -14.54 -9.47
N THR A 29 4.24 -13.42 -9.63
CA THR A 29 4.76 -12.09 -9.31
C THR A 29 5.11 -11.98 -7.84
N ALA A 30 4.23 -12.41 -6.93
CA ALA A 30 4.49 -12.36 -5.50
C ALA A 30 5.75 -13.15 -5.13
N PHE A 31 5.95 -14.33 -5.71
CA PHE A 31 7.13 -15.16 -5.48
C PHE A 31 8.42 -14.48 -5.98
N ILE A 32 8.44 -14.04 -7.25
CA ILE A 32 9.63 -13.44 -7.86
C ILE A 32 9.94 -12.09 -7.22
N ALA A 33 8.93 -11.25 -6.97
CA ALA A 33 9.09 -9.96 -6.32
C ALA A 33 9.61 -10.12 -4.89
N SER A 34 9.08 -11.07 -4.11
CA SER A 34 9.56 -11.33 -2.74
C SER A 34 11.02 -11.78 -2.73
N LEU A 35 11.44 -12.60 -3.71
CA LEU A 35 12.82 -13.03 -3.83
C LEU A 35 13.75 -11.85 -4.18
N VAL A 36 13.39 -11.07 -5.20
CA VAL A 36 14.19 -9.92 -5.65
C VAL A 36 14.28 -8.86 -4.56
N LEU A 37 13.15 -8.49 -3.96
CA LEU A 37 13.10 -7.49 -2.90
C LEU A 37 13.85 -7.99 -1.65
N GLY A 38 13.71 -9.27 -1.29
CA GLY A 38 14.45 -9.86 -0.18
C GLY A 38 15.97 -9.77 -0.36
N LEU A 39 16.48 -10.09 -1.55
CA LEU A 39 17.91 -9.97 -1.86
C LEU A 39 18.39 -8.52 -1.81
N ILE A 40 17.62 -7.59 -2.37
CA ILE A 40 17.93 -6.16 -2.31
C ILE A 40 17.96 -5.68 -0.85
N MET A 41 16.96 -6.05 -0.05
CA MET A 41 16.85 -5.64 1.35
C MET A 41 18.00 -6.18 2.21
N ILE A 42 18.40 -7.44 2.02
CA ILE A 42 19.59 -7.99 2.68
C ILE A 42 20.83 -7.16 2.32
N GLY A 43 21.01 -6.82 1.04
CA GLY A 43 22.11 -5.98 0.57
C GLY A 43 22.11 -4.59 1.21
N VAL A 44 20.95 -3.92 1.25
CA VAL A 44 20.78 -2.60 1.86
C VAL A 44 21.07 -2.63 3.36
N ILE A 45 20.57 -3.63 4.09
CA ILE A 45 20.79 -3.78 5.53
C ILE A 45 22.29 -3.99 5.83
N ILE A 46 22.96 -4.89 5.10
CA ILE A 46 24.39 -5.15 5.28
C ILE A 46 25.20 -3.89 4.94
N GLY A 47 24.86 -3.21 3.84
CA GLY A 47 25.51 -1.96 3.43
C GLY A 47 25.34 -0.84 4.46
N SER A 48 24.13 -0.66 4.98
CA SER A 48 23.81 0.36 5.98
C SER A 48 24.58 0.12 7.29
N LYS A 49 24.62 -1.15 7.76
CA LYS A 49 25.42 -1.53 8.93
C LYS A 49 26.91 -1.25 8.74
N LYS A 50 27.46 -1.47 7.54
CA LYS A 50 28.87 -1.19 7.25
C LYS A 50 29.21 0.30 7.30
N ILE A 51 28.25 1.17 6.97
CA ILE A 51 28.39 2.63 6.97
C ILE A 51 27.96 3.24 8.33
N HIS A 52 27.57 2.41 9.32
CA HIS A 52 27.06 2.83 10.63
C HIS A 52 25.82 3.74 10.54
N VAL A 53 25.06 3.61 9.45
CA VAL A 53 23.74 4.24 9.32
C VAL A 53 22.70 3.26 9.85
N ASN A 54 21.65 3.78 10.49
CA ASN A 54 20.54 2.92 10.90
C ASN A 54 19.87 2.33 9.62
N PRO A 55 19.79 0.99 9.49
CA PRO A 55 19.17 0.35 8.33
C PRO A 55 17.75 0.84 8.07
N ASP A 56 16.93 1.12 9.09
CA ASP A 56 15.52 1.50 8.90
C ASP A 56 15.36 2.86 8.20
N ASN A 57 16.36 3.74 8.31
CA ASN A 57 16.35 5.04 7.63
C ASN A 57 16.58 4.93 6.12
N VAL A 58 17.10 3.80 5.64
CA VAL A 58 17.47 3.58 4.24
C VAL A 58 16.68 2.41 3.65
N ALA A 59 16.63 1.29 4.37
CA ALA A 59 15.93 0.08 4.01
C ALA A 59 14.41 0.29 3.94
N THR A 60 13.79 0.98 4.90
CA THR A 60 12.32 1.16 4.88
C THR A 60 11.83 2.00 3.69
N PRO A 61 12.44 3.15 3.34
CA PRO A 61 12.08 3.88 2.12
C PRO A 61 12.41 3.14 0.83
N ILE A 62 13.51 2.39 0.78
CA ILE A 62 13.89 1.58 -0.38
C ILE A 62 12.92 0.41 -0.56
N ALA A 63 12.55 -0.28 0.52
CA ALA A 63 11.57 -1.36 0.51
C ALA A 63 10.23 -0.87 -0.04
N ALA A 64 9.76 0.28 0.46
CA ALA A 64 8.51 0.89 0.05
C ALA A 64 8.54 1.27 -1.44
N SER A 65 9.56 2.01 -1.88
CA SER A 65 9.63 2.52 -3.27
C SER A 65 9.96 1.46 -4.32
N LEU A 66 10.94 0.57 -4.06
CA LEU A 66 11.28 -0.50 -4.99
C LEU A 66 10.26 -1.64 -4.94
N GLY A 67 9.61 -1.89 -3.79
CA GLY A 67 8.58 -2.90 -3.67
C GLY A 67 7.44 -2.68 -4.65
N ASP A 68 6.83 -1.48 -4.63
CA ASP A 68 5.72 -1.13 -5.53
C ASP A 68 6.14 -1.15 -7.01
N LEU A 69 7.32 -0.61 -7.33
CA LEU A 69 7.81 -0.58 -8.71
C LEU A 69 8.10 -1.99 -9.25
N VAL A 70 8.82 -2.81 -8.48
CA VAL A 70 9.20 -4.17 -8.89
C VAL A 70 7.96 -5.05 -9.00
N THR A 71 7.02 -4.96 -8.06
CA THR A 71 5.78 -5.74 -8.10
C THR A 71 4.90 -5.36 -9.29
N LEU A 72 4.68 -4.07 -9.57
CA LEU A 72 3.88 -3.62 -10.72
C LEU A 72 4.56 -3.97 -12.06
N ALA A 73 5.87 -3.77 -12.17
CA ALA A 73 6.62 -4.13 -13.38
C ALA A 73 6.59 -5.64 -13.66
N LEU A 74 6.81 -6.45 -12.62
CA LEU A 74 6.74 -7.91 -12.74
C LEU A 74 5.30 -8.38 -12.99
N LEU A 75 4.29 -7.80 -12.32
CA LEU A 75 2.88 -8.12 -12.57
C LEU A 75 2.51 -7.85 -14.01
N SER A 76 2.83 -6.67 -14.52
CA SER A 76 2.57 -6.29 -15.91
C SER A 76 3.28 -7.23 -16.88
N GLY A 77 4.58 -7.50 -16.67
CA GLY A 77 5.37 -8.39 -17.54
C GLY A 77 4.88 -9.84 -17.53
N ILE A 78 4.67 -10.42 -16.35
CA ILE A 78 4.21 -11.81 -16.19
C ILE A 78 2.78 -11.96 -16.69
N SER A 79 1.90 -11.02 -16.37
CA SER A 79 0.52 -11.03 -16.86
C SER A 79 0.47 -10.92 -18.38
N CYS A 80 1.29 -10.06 -19.00
CA CYS A 80 1.36 -9.95 -20.47
C CYS A 80 1.87 -11.24 -21.12
N GLY A 81 2.93 -11.85 -20.56
CA GLY A 81 3.46 -13.12 -21.05
C GLY A 81 2.45 -14.26 -20.95
N LEU A 82 1.84 -14.44 -19.78
CA LEU A 82 0.83 -15.48 -19.55
C LEU A 82 -0.45 -15.24 -20.36
N TYR A 83 -0.87 -13.98 -20.54
CA TYR A 83 -2.03 -13.64 -21.38
C TYR A 83 -1.80 -14.00 -22.85
N ARG A 84 -0.60 -13.72 -23.37
CA ARG A 84 -0.23 -14.09 -24.75
C ARG A 84 -0.27 -15.60 -24.96
N GLU A 85 0.23 -16.36 -23.99
CA GLU A 85 0.20 -17.83 -24.03
C GLU A 85 -1.19 -18.41 -23.79
N MET A 86 -2.06 -17.73 -23.04
CA MET A 86 -3.45 -18.16 -22.81
C MET A 86 -4.22 -18.33 -24.13
N LYS A 87 -3.91 -17.53 -25.15
CA LYS A 87 -4.54 -17.60 -26.47
C LYS A 87 -4.18 -18.88 -27.24
N ASN A 88 -3.01 -19.46 -26.98
CA ASN A 88 -2.52 -20.67 -27.65
C ASN A 88 -2.68 -21.93 -26.79
N HIS A 89 -2.50 -21.82 -25.47
CA HIS A 89 -2.46 -22.94 -24.54
C HIS A 89 -3.13 -22.60 -23.20
N VAL A 90 -4.43 -22.85 -23.08
CA VAL A 90 -5.24 -22.56 -21.87
C VAL A 90 -4.69 -23.26 -20.59
N TYR A 91 -4.03 -24.41 -20.75
CA TYR A 91 -3.53 -25.20 -19.61
C TYR A 91 -2.32 -24.59 -18.88
N ILE A 92 -1.58 -23.66 -19.50
CA ILE A 92 -0.33 -23.12 -18.93
C ILE A 92 -0.60 -22.41 -17.59
N ASN A 93 -1.63 -21.56 -17.52
CA ASN A 93 -1.98 -20.86 -16.28
C ASN A 93 -2.35 -21.82 -15.15
N THR A 94 -3.03 -22.93 -15.49
CA THR A 94 -3.40 -23.97 -14.52
C THR A 94 -2.17 -24.71 -14.00
N ILE A 95 -1.22 -25.05 -14.88
CA ILE A 95 0.04 -25.71 -14.49
C ILE A 95 0.85 -24.82 -13.54
N VAL A 96 0.95 -23.53 -13.83
CA VAL A 96 1.64 -22.56 -12.97
C VAL A 96 1.01 -22.52 -11.58
N CYS A 97 -0.32 -22.42 -11.49
CA CYS A 97 -1.03 -22.47 -10.21
C CYS A 97 -0.76 -23.77 -9.44
N VAL A 98 -0.87 -24.93 -10.09
CA VAL A 98 -0.62 -26.24 -9.46
C VAL A 98 0.82 -26.36 -8.97
N LEU A 99 1.80 -25.87 -9.73
CA LEU A 99 3.20 -25.85 -9.33
C LEU A 99 3.40 -25.05 -8.03
N PHE A 100 2.87 -23.83 -7.95
CA PHE A 100 2.97 -23.03 -6.73
C PHE A 100 2.26 -23.69 -5.54
N LEU A 101 1.06 -24.26 -5.75
CA LEU A 101 0.35 -25.00 -4.72
C LEU A 101 1.16 -26.21 -4.21
N ALA A 102 1.86 -26.92 -5.09
CA ALA A 102 2.72 -28.03 -4.73
C ALA A 102 3.98 -27.59 -3.96
N LEU A 103 4.48 -26.38 -4.22
CA LEU A 103 5.63 -25.80 -3.49
C LEU A 103 5.24 -25.26 -2.11
N LEU A 104 4.00 -24.84 -1.88
CA LEU A 104 3.52 -24.32 -0.59
C LEU A 104 3.86 -25.21 0.63
N PRO A 105 3.56 -26.52 0.65
CA PRO A 105 3.86 -27.35 1.82
C PRO A 105 5.36 -27.42 2.12
N ILE A 106 6.20 -27.42 1.08
CA ILE A 106 7.66 -27.44 1.22
C ILE A 106 8.12 -26.16 1.93
N TRP A 107 7.70 -24.99 1.43
CA TRP A 107 8.04 -23.70 2.02
C TRP A 107 7.48 -23.54 3.44
N PHE A 108 6.27 -24.03 3.67
CA PHE A 108 5.63 -23.98 4.98
C PHE A 108 6.41 -24.79 6.02
N VAL A 109 6.90 -25.99 5.67
CA VAL A 109 7.75 -26.80 6.55
C VAL A 109 9.09 -26.11 6.81
N ILE A 110 9.72 -25.54 5.77
CA ILE A 110 10.98 -24.80 5.92
C ILE A 110 10.79 -23.60 6.86
N ALA A 111 9.75 -22.80 6.65
CA ALA A 111 9.44 -21.61 7.46
C ALA A 111 9.08 -21.96 8.91
N ARG A 112 8.39 -23.08 9.15
CA ARG A 112 8.10 -23.53 10.53
C ARG A 112 9.34 -23.99 11.31
N ARG A 113 10.36 -24.51 10.63
CA ARG A 113 11.57 -25.02 11.29
C ARG A 113 12.46 -23.90 11.82
N ASN A 114 12.40 -22.71 11.23
CA ASN A 114 13.18 -21.58 11.69
C ASN A 114 12.40 -20.79 12.76
N PRO A 115 12.94 -20.62 13.99
CA PRO A 115 12.24 -19.97 15.10
C PRO A 115 11.82 -18.53 14.79
N SER A 116 12.65 -17.77 14.05
CA SER A 116 12.35 -16.36 13.71
C SER A 116 11.19 -16.21 12.73
N THR A 117 11.01 -17.17 11.82
CA THR A 117 9.90 -17.13 10.85
C THR A 117 8.65 -17.83 11.35
N ARG A 118 8.78 -18.71 12.35
CA ARG A 118 7.65 -19.45 12.93
C ARG A 118 6.62 -18.52 13.55
N GLU A 119 7.06 -17.48 14.24
CA GLU A 119 6.16 -16.50 14.87
C GLU A 119 5.36 -15.73 13.81
N VAL A 120 6.06 -15.16 12.82
CA VAL A 120 5.44 -14.45 11.68
C VAL A 120 4.47 -15.36 10.91
N LEU A 121 4.81 -16.64 10.74
CA LEU A 121 3.93 -17.61 10.07
C LEU A 121 2.65 -17.92 10.87
N ALA A 122 2.67 -17.78 12.19
CA ALA A 122 1.53 -18.04 13.06
C ALA A 122 0.63 -16.80 13.22
N SER A 123 1.21 -15.63 13.44
CA SER A 123 0.48 -14.38 13.74
C SER A 123 0.26 -13.48 12.52
N GLY A 124 1.05 -13.63 11.45
CA GLY A 124 1.02 -12.73 10.30
C GLY A 124 -0.21 -12.82 9.40
N TRP A 125 -1.05 -13.87 9.54
CA TRP A 125 -2.26 -14.02 8.72
C TRP A 125 -3.36 -13.04 9.12
N GLU A 126 -3.51 -12.78 10.42
CA GLU A 126 -4.53 -11.87 10.94
C GLU A 126 -4.40 -10.46 10.33
N PRO A 127 -3.23 -9.79 10.42
CA PRO A 127 -3.10 -8.44 9.88
C PRO A 127 -3.25 -8.39 8.36
N VAL A 128 -2.76 -9.42 7.64
CA VAL A 128 -2.87 -9.50 6.18
C VAL A 128 -4.32 -9.67 5.72
N ILE A 129 -5.09 -10.54 6.37
CA ILE A 129 -6.50 -10.78 6.00
C ILE A 129 -7.36 -9.55 6.28
N ILE A 130 -7.19 -8.92 7.43
CA ILE A 130 -7.95 -7.71 7.79
C ILE A 130 -7.56 -6.55 6.87
N ALA A 131 -6.26 -6.35 6.58
CA ALA A 131 -5.80 -5.36 5.62
C ALA A 131 -6.41 -5.59 4.22
N MET A 132 -6.43 -6.85 3.76
CA MET A 132 -7.05 -7.21 2.48
C MET A 132 -8.54 -6.88 2.46
N ALA A 133 -9.27 -7.11 3.55
CA ALA A 133 -10.68 -6.77 3.65
C ALA A 133 -10.90 -5.24 3.56
N ILE A 134 -10.11 -4.45 4.28
CA ILE A 134 -10.19 -2.98 4.25
C ILE A 134 -9.85 -2.43 2.86
N SER A 135 -8.74 -2.86 2.27
CA SER A 135 -8.30 -2.42 0.94
C SER A 135 -9.30 -2.84 -0.15
N SER A 136 -9.98 -3.99 0.01
CA SER A 136 -11.07 -4.41 -0.90
C SER A 136 -12.25 -3.44 -0.92
N VAL A 137 -12.57 -2.78 0.20
CA VAL A 137 -13.60 -1.73 0.22
C VAL A 137 -13.14 -0.52 -0.59
N GLY A 138 -11.87 -0.14 -0.51
CA GLY A 138 -11.28 0.90 -1.36
C GLY A 138 -11.38 0.54 -2.84
N GLY A 139 -10.99 -0.70 -3.20
CA GLY A 139 -11.11 -1.20 -4.57
C GLY A 139 -12.54 -1.24 -5.10
N LEU A 140 -13.53 -1.49 -4.25
CA LEU A 140 -14.95 -1.42 -4.60
C LEU A 140 -15.42 0.01 -4.90
N ILE A 141 -14.96 0.99 -4.11
CA ILE A 141 -15.23 2.41 -4.37
C ILE A 141 -14.63 2.78 -5.73
N LEU A 142 -13.36 2.43 -5.96
CA LEU A 142 -12.72 2.67 -7.25
C LEU A 142 -13.48 2.04 -8.42
N GLY A 143 -13.83 0.76 -8.32
CA GLY A 143 -14.54 0.04 -9.37
C GLY A 143 -15.89 0.67 -9.70
N LYS A 144 -16.67 1.02 -8.67
CA LYS A 144 -17.96 1.72 -8.83
C LYS A 144 -17.80 3.11 -9.44
N THR A 145 -16.78 3.85 -9.05
CA THR A 145 -16.59 5.22 -9.54
C THR A 145 -16.03 5.26 -10.95
N VAL A 146 -15.07 4.40 -11.29
CA VAL A 146 -14.50 4.28 -12.65
C VAL A 146 -15.50 3.69 -13.65
N SER A 147 -16.56 3.01 -13.19
CA SER A 147 -17.65 2.55 -14.07
C SER A 147 -18.43 3.70 -14.74
N ASP A 148 -18.38 4.91 -14.17
CA ASP A 148 -18.93 6.11 -14.80
C ASP A 148 -17.85 6.73 -15.72
N PRO A 149 -18.14 6.91 -17.03
CA PRO A 149 -17.18 7.48 -17.98
C PRO A 149 -16.58 8.81 -17.52
N ASN A 150 -17.37 9.63 -16.82
CA ASN A 150 -16.95 10.95 -16.34
C ASN A 150 -15.86 10.89 -15.26
N PHE A 151 -15.63 9.72 -14.65
CA PHE A 151 -14.67 9.52 -13.56
C PHE A 151 -13.58 8.49 -13.91
N ALA A 152 -13.48 8.05 -15.17
CA ALA A 152 -12.49 7.06 -15.60
C ALA A 152 -11.04 7.52 -15.34
N GLY A 153 -10.76 8.83 -15.44
CA GLY A 153 -9.45 9.43 -15.17
C GLY A 153 -8.92 9.22 -13.75
N MET A 154 -9.80 8.91 -12.79
CA MET A 154 -9.44 8.63 -11.40
C MET A 154 -8.48 7.44 -11.25
N ALA A 155 -8.58 6.44 -12.13
CA ALA A 155 -7.76 5.24 -12.08
C ALA A 155 -6.26 5.55 -12.17
N VAL A 156 -5.89 6.63 -12.87
CA VAL A 156 -4.49 7.05 -13.06
C VAL A 156 -3.90 7.68 -11.78
N PHE A 157 -4.74 8.36 -10.99
CA PHE A 157 -4.31 9.07 -9.77
C PHE A 157 -4.36 8.20 -8.51
N THR A 158 -5.13 7.11 -8.53
CA THR A 158 -5.32 6.23 -7.36
C THR A 158 -4.01 5.58 -6.89
N PRO A 159 -3.14 5.03 -7.77
CA PRO A 159 -1.84 4.49 -7.35
C PRO A 159 -0.94 5.54 -6.71
N VAL A 160 -1.01 6.80 -7.16
CA VAL A 160 -0.19 7.90 -6.61
C VAL A 160 -0.66 8.26 -5.20
N ILE A 161 -1.96 8.48 -5.00
CA ILE A 161 -2.49 8.91 -3.70
C ILE A 161 -2.36 7.81 -2.64
N ASN A 162 -2.64 6.57 -3.01
CA ASN A 162 -2.49 5.43 -2.12
C ASN A 162 -1.00 5.12 -1.86
N GLY A 163 -0.18 5.11 -2.90
CA GLY A 163 1.25 4.81 -2.80
C GLY A 163 2.02 5.83 -1.96
N VAL A 164 1.82 7.14 -2.21
CA VAL A 164 2.49 8.18 -1.42
C VAL A 164 2.02 8.12 0.04
N GLY A 165 0.71 8.09 0.29
CA GLY A 165 0.18 8.06 1.66
C GLY A 165 0.57 6.80 2.44
N GLY A 166 0.38 5.64 1.85
CA GLY A 166 0.71 4.32 2.43
C GLY A 166 2.19 4.16 2.76
N ASN A 167 3.07 4.58 1.84
CA ASN A 167 4.52 4.46 2.05
C ASN A 167 5.05 5.45 3.09
N LEU A 168 4.55 6.69 3.12
CA LEU A 168 4.93 7.67 4.15
C LEU A 168 4.52 7.21 5.55
N VAL A 169 3.30 6.67 5.69
CA VAL A 169 2.81 6.20 6.98
C VAL A 169 3.53 4.92 7.44
N ALA A 170 3.91 4.03 6.52
CA ALA A 170 4.71 2.85 6.84
C ALA A 170 6.11 3.25 7.38
N VAL A 171 6.76 4.24 6.76
CA VAL A 171 8.05 4.77 7.26
C VAL A 171 7.89 5.38 8.65
N GLN A 172 6.82 6.14 8.89
CA GLN A 172 6.56 6.70 10.21
C GLN A 172 6.30 5.60 11.25
N ALA A 173 5.48 4.60 10.94
CA ALA A 173 5.14 3.51 11.84
C ALA A 173 6.38 2.70 12.24
N SER A 174 7.21 2.32 11.27
CA SER A 174 8.48 1.61 11.49
C SER A 174 9.43 2.42 12.38
N ARG A 175 9.55 3.74 12.18
CA ARG A 175 10.40 4.59 13.04
C ARG A 175 9.90 4.64 14.48
N ILE A 176 8.59 4.76 14.69
CA ILE A 176 8.01 4.76 16.04
C ILE A 176 8.22 3.39 16.69
N SER A 177 8.04 2.29 15.94
CA SER A 177 8.33 0.92 16.41
C SER A 177 9.78 0.77 16.87
N THR A 178 10.74 1.13 16.02
CA THR A 178 12.18 1.07 16.35
C THR A 178 12.50 1.90 17.59
N TYR A 179 11.91 3.09 17.73
CA TYR A 179 12.09 3.93 18.91
C TYR A 179 11.58 3.25 20.19
N LEU A 180 10.44 2.56 20.13
CA LEU A 180 9.88 1.82 21.26
C LEU A 180 10.72 0.58 21.60
N HIS A 181 11.18 -0.17 20.61
CA HIS A 181 12.10 -1.30 20.79
C HIS A 181 13.44 -0.90 21.41
N MET A 182 13.92 0.33 21.16
CA MET A 182 15.11 0.86 21.83
C MET A 182 14.87 1.17 23.32
N MET A 183 13.62 1.35 23.75
CA MET A 183 13.27 1.67 25.13
C MET A 183 13.00 0.44 26.01
N GLY A 184 12.62 -0.68 25.40
CA GLY A 184 12.33 -1.91 26.12
C GLY A 184 11.57 -2.91 25.25
N PRO A 185 11.22 -4.09 25.80
CA PRO A 185 10.38 -5.05 25.12
C PRO A 185 8.89 -4.62 25.16
N PRO A 186 8.09 -5.07 24.17
CA PRO A 186 6.67 -4.75 24.11
C PRO A 186 5.92 -5.34 25.31
N GLY A 187 4.99 -4.56 25.89
CA GLY A 187 4.15 -4.98 27.01
C GLY A 187 4.74 -4.84 28.42
N GLU A 188 5.98 -4.34 28.58
CA GLU A 188 6.58 -4.09 29.89
C GLU A 188 6.26 -2.67 30.42
N ASP A 189 5.93 -2.54 31.71
CA ASP A 189 5.40 -1.32 32.36
C ASP A 189 6.37 -0.10 32.39
N GLY A 190 7.59 -0.23 31.82
CA GLY A 190 8.62 0.80 31.82
C GLY A 190 8.41 1.94 30.81
N VAL A 191 7.59 1.72 29.77
CA VAL A 191 7.25 2.76 28.78
C VAL A 191 5.94 3.42 29.21
N VAL A 192 5.98 4.73 29.49
CA VAL A 192 4.78 5.53 29.81
C VAL A 192 3.92 5.64 28.55
N ILE A 193 3.10 4.62 28.30
CA ILE A 193 2.14 4.60 27.19
C ILE A 193 1.06 5.62 27.52
N PRO A 194 0.82 6.64 26.67
CA PRO A 194 -0.35 7.48 26.83
C PRO A 194 -1.59 6.60 26.69
N ARG A 195 -2.25 6.27 27.81
CA ARG A 195 -3.49 5.44 27.85
C ARG A 195 -4.70 6.09 27.15
N ARG A 196 -4.52 7.25 26.50
CA ARG A 196 -5.55 8.03 25.80
C ARG A 196 -5.07 8.35 24.39
N CYS A 197 -6.01 8.42 23.44
CA CYS A 197 -5.76 8.96 22.12
C CYS A 197 -4.98 10.28 22.27
N PRO A 198 -3.73 10.36 21.76
CA PRO A 198 -3.00 11.61 21.81
C PRO A 198 -3.84 12.67 21.07
N SER A 199 -3.92 13.87 21.63
CA SER A 199 -4.53 14.98 20.90
C SER A 199 -3.73 15.20 19.60
N PRO A 200 -4.35 15.49 18.45
CA PRO A 200 -3.64 15.73 17.20
C PRO A 200 -2.57 16.83 17.33
N CYS A 201 -2.78 17.80 18.23
CA CYS A 201 -1.77 18.82 18.55
C CYS A 201 -0.49 18.24 19.17
N ARG A 202 -0.55 17.15 19.93
CA ARG A 202 0.64 16.49 20.50
C ARG A 202 1.38 15.67 19.45
N THR A 203 0.66 15.01 18.55
CA THR A 203 1.26 14.24 17.46
C THR A 203 1.98 15.14 16.45
N PHE A 204 1.44 16.33 16.12
CA PHE A 204 2.04 17.22 15.09
C PHE A 204 2.83 18.42 15.62
N PHE A 205 2.55 18.91 16.83
CA PHE A 205 3.17 20.14 17.36
C PHE A 205 4.02 19.91 18.63
N SER A 206 4.33 18.66 18.99
CA SER A 206 5.29 18.41 20.06
C SER A 206 6.74 18.55 19.57
N SER A 207 7.64 18.80 20.52
CA SER A 207 9.09 18.83 20.25
C SER A 207 9.70 17.43 20.08
N GLU A 208 8.91 16.37 20.26
CA GLU A 208 9.33 14.97 20.18
C GLU A 208 9.81 14.59 18.77
N MET A 209 10.75 13.66 18.68
CA MET A 209 11.39 13.24 17.42
C MET A 209 10.38 12.64 16.41
N ASN A 210 9.36 11.96 16.93
CA ASN A 210 8.26 11.40 16.14
C ASN A 210 7.40 12.50 15.50
N SER A 211 7.16 13.60 16.22
CA SER A 211 6.40 14.76 15.74
C SER A 211 7.17 15.61 14.73
N ARG A 212 8.50 15.70 14.87
CA ARG A 212 9.37 16.28 13.83
C ARG A 212 9.34 15.45 12.55
N SER A 213 9.44 14.13 12.66
CA SER A 213 9.37 13.23 11.51
C SER A 213 8.02 13.32 10.79
N ALA A 214 6.90 13.32 11.53
CA ALA A 214 5.56 13.49 10.96
C ALA A 214 5.40 14.82 10.19
N ARG A 215 5.93 15.93 10.72
CA ARG A 215 5.90 17.23 10.01
C ARG A 215 6.72 17.23 8.73
N VAL A 216 7.90 16.62 8.75
CA VAL A 216 8.76 16.51 7.57
C VAL A 216 8.09 15.65 6.50
N LEU A 217 7.52 14.50 6.87
CA LEU A 217 6.78 13.64 5.95
C LEU A 217 5.55 14.35 5.37
N PHE A 218 4.80 15.08 6.21
CA PHE A 218 3.66 15.89 5.76
C PHE A 218 4.09 17.00 4.77
N LEU A 219 5.22 17.67 5.03
CA LEU A 219 5.76 18.68 4.12
C LEU A 219 6.17 18.09 2.76
N PHE A 220 6.65 16.84 2.74
CA PHE A 220 7.02 16.13 1.50
C PHE A 220 5.83 15.73 0.63
N VAL A 221 4.60 15.72 1.16
CA VAL A 221 3.39 15.39 0.40
C VAL A 221 3.24 16.35 -0.79
N VAL A 222 3.32 17.67 -0.55
CA VAL A 222 3.12 18.67 -1.60
C VAL A 222 4.11 18.51 -2.78
N PRO A 223 5.45 18.55 -2.58
CA PRO A 223 6.38 18.39 -3.69
C PRO A 223 6.31 16.99 -4.31
N GLY A 224 6.08 15.93 -3.52
CA GLY A 224 5.94 14.57 -4.04
C GLY A 224 4.78 14.43 -5.01
N HIS A 225 3.59 14.87 -4.60
CA HIS A 225 2.39 14.83 -5.45
C HIS A 225 2.52 15.72 -6.68
N LEU A 226 3.12 16.92 -6.57
CA LEU A 226 3.32 17.78 -7.74
C LEU A 226 4.24 17.14 -8.79
N VAL A 227 5.30 16.44 -8.37
CA VAL A 227 6.17 15.70 -9.29
C VAL A 227 5.39 14.59 -10.00
N PHE A 228 4.61 13.80 -9.28
CA PHE A 228 3.81 12.72 -9.89
C PHE A 228 2.73 13.26 -10.84
N LEU A 229 2.04 14.34 -10.48
CA LEU A 229 1.07 15.00 -11.37
C LEU A 229 1.74 15.51 -12.65
N TYR A 230 2.91 16.14 -12.54
CA TYR A 230 3.67 16.58 -13.70
C TYR A 230 4.09 15.41 -14.58
N THR A 231 4.55 14.29 -14.01
CA THR A 231 4.90 13.09 -14.78
C THR A 231 3.70 12.51 -15.50
N ILE A 232 2.53 12.41 -14.87
CA ILE A 232 1.29 11.95 -15.50
C ILE A 232 0.93 12.87 -16.68
N SER A 233 1.03 14.19 -16.50
CA SER A 233 0.82 15.17 -17.57
C SER A 233 1.78 14.96 -18.73
N ALA A 234 3.06 14.73 -18.45
CA ALA A 234 4.10 14.58 -19.46
C ALA A 234 3.99 13.27 -20.24
N MET A 235 3.49 12.21 -19.60
CA MET A 235 3.31 10.89 -20.20
C MET A 235 2.00 10.76 -21.00
N GLN A 236 1.18 11.81 -21.10
CA GLN A 236 -0.18 11.76 -21.68
C GLN A 236 -1.01 10.61 -21.07
N GLY A 237 -0.80 10.32 -19.78
CA GLY A 237 -1.29 9.11 -19.11
C GLY A 237 -2.79 9.07 -18.83
N GLY A 238 -3.56 10.02 -19.36
CA GLY A 238 -5.02 10.08 -19.24
C GLY A 238 -5.58 11.26 -20.04
N HIS A 239 -6.82 11.12 -20.52
CA HIS A 239 -7.57 12.18 -21.22
C HIS A 239 -8.01 13.34 -20.28
N THR A 240 -7.50 13.40 -19.05
CA THR A 240 -7.85 14.43 -18.06
C THR A 240 -6.91 15.62 -18.14
N THR A 241 -7.46 16.78 -18.46
CA THR A 241 -6.79 18.08 -18.34
C THR A 241 -6.50 18.39 -16.87
N LEU A 242 -5.24 18.67 -16.54
CA LEU A 242 -4.86 19.10 -15.19
C LEU A 242 -5.24 20.57 -14.99
N THR A 243 -6.52 20.83 -14.69
CA THR A 243 -6.98 22.17 -14.34
C THR A 243 -6.41 22.59 -12.98
N LEU A 244 -6.22 23.90 -12.78
CA LEU A 244 -5.76 24.42 -11.49
C LEU A 244 -6.73 24.04 -10.35
N ILE A 245 -8.03 24.00 -10.67
CA ILE A 245 -9.10 23.62 -9.74
C ILE A 245 -8.92 22.15 -9.33
N PHE A 246 -8.72 21.25 -10.29
CA PHE A 246 -8.41 19.84 -10.01
C PHE A 246 -7.19 19.68 -9.10
N ILE A 247 -6.08 20.37 -9.41
CA ILE A 247 -4.85 20.28 -8.62
C ILE A 247 -5.10 20.70 -7.16
N VAL A 248 -5.87 21.76 -6.92
CA VAL A 248 -6.20 22.23 -5.57
C VAL A 248 -7.02 21.19 -4.80
N PHE A 249 -8.10 20.66 -5.39
CA PHE A 249 -8.94 19.66 -4.71
C PHE A 249 -8.21 18.33 -4.51
N TYR A 250 -7.40 17.91 -5.47
CA TYR A 250 -6.52 16.75 -5.35
C TYR A 250 -5.51 16.91 -4.22
N MET A 251 -4.84 18.08 -4.15
CA MET A 251 -3.86 18.36 -3.11
C MET A 251 -4.49 18.40 -1.71
N MET A 252 -5.69 18.97 -1.60
CA MET A 252 -6.46 18.96 -0.35
C MET A 252 -6.81 17.54 0.11
N ALA A 253 -7.25 16.67 -0.81
CA ALA A 253 -7.52 15.27 -0.51
C ALA A 253 -6.25 14.52 -0.08
N ALA A 254 -5.14 14.69 -0.79
CA ALA A 254 -3.85 14.07 -0.45
C ALA A 254 -3.33 14.50 0.93
N LEU A 255 -3.37 15.81 1.22
CA LEU A 255 -2.97 16.33 2.52
C LEU A 255 -3.87 15.80 3.65
N LEU A 256 -5.19 15.77 3.43
CA LEU A 256 -6.14 15.26 4.41
C LEU A 256 -5.91 13.76 4.67
N GLN A 257 -5.70 12.96 3.62
CA GLN A 257 -5.39 11.53 3.73
C GLN A 257 -4.14 11.32 4.59
N VAL A 258 -3.02 11.96 4.24
CA VAL A 258 -1.75 11.76 4.96
C VAL A 258 -1.84 12.27 6.40
N LEU A 259 -2.53 13.38 6.65
CA LEU A 259 -2.77 13.90 7.99
C LEU A 259 -3.47 12.87 8.88
N VAL A 260 -4.57 12.27 8.37
CA VAL A 260 -5.34 11.25 9.09
C VAL A 260 -4.49 9.99 9.30
N LEU A 261 -3.74 9.56 8.29
CA LEU A 261 -2.89 8.37 8.40
C LEU A 261 -1.76 8.52 9.42
N LEU A 262 -1.04 9.65 9.41
CA LEU A 262 0.04 9.91 10.37
C LEU A 262 -0.51 9.98 11.81
N TYR A 263 -1.71 10.53 11.99
CA TYR A 263 -2.39 10.54 13.28
C TYR A 263 -2.74 9.13 13.76
N ILE A 264 -3.34 8.32 12.89
CA ILE A 264 -3.71 6.93 13.21
C ILE A 264 -2.44 6.10 13.49
N ALA A 265 -1.35 6.31 12.75
CA ALA A 265 -0.09 5.60 12.96
C ALA A 265 0.49 5.83 14.35
N ASP A 266 0.58 7.10 14.78
CA ASP A 266 1.07 7.44 16.11
C ASP A 266 0.21 6.78 17.19
N TRP A 267 -1.11 6.88 17.09
CA TRP A 267 -2.00 6.25 18.06
C TRP A 267 -1.92 4.71 18.06
N MET A 268 -1.97 4.09 16.87
CA MET A 268 -2.09 2.65 16.74
C MET A 268 -0.79 1.93 17.13
N VAL A 269 0.37 2.47 16.78
CA VAL A 269 1.66 1.87 17.17
C VAL A 269 1.81 1.84 18.69
N HIS A 270 1.52 2.95 19.38
CA HIS A 270 1.56 2.98 20.86
C HIS A 270 0.50 2.08 21.50
N TRP A 271 -0.69 1.98 20.90
CA TRP A 271 -1.75 1.09 21.38
C TRP A 271 -1.38 -0.39 21.24
N MET A 272 -0.79 -0.78 20.10
CA MET A 272 -0.32 -2.15 19.85
C MET A 272 0.84 -2.51 20.77
N TRP A 273 1.78 -1.58 20.96
CA TRP A 273 2.91 -1.73 21.87
C TRP A 273 2.46 -2.01 23.30
N GLY A 274 1.45 -1.28 23.78
CA GLY A 274 0.87 -1.48 25.11
C GLY A 274 0.13 -2.80 25.30
N ARG A 275 -0.14 -3.54 24.22
CA ARG A 275 -0.74 -4.89 24.26
C ARG A 275 0.29 -6.01 24.07
N GLY A 276 1.58 -5.69 24.02
CA GLY A 276 2.62 -6.69 23.78
C GLY A 276 2.65 -7.19 22.33
N MET A 277 2.00 -6.50 21.40
CA MET A 277 2.01 -6.84 19.98
C MET A 277 3.14 -6.07 19.29
N ASP A 278 3.90 -6.74 18.43
CA ASP A 278 4.96 -6.09 17.65
C ASP A 278 4.34 -5.21 16.55
N PRO A 279 4.38 -3.87 16.66
CA PRO A 279 3.70 -3.00 15.73
C PRO A 279 4.24 -3.14 14.30
N ASP A 280 5.48 -3.60 14.08
CA ASP A 280 6.00 -3.81 12.72
C ASP A 280 5.24 -4.91 11.95
N ASN A 281 4.75 -5.94 12.65
CA ASN A 281 3.99 -7.04 12.03
C ASN A 281 2.52 -6.69 11.78
N PHE A 282 1.91 -5.83 12.61
CA PHE A 282 0.46 -5.57 12.57
C PHE A 282 0.10 -4.18 12.06
N SER A 283 0.86 -3.14 12.41
CA SER A 283 0.49 -1.75 12.16
C SER A 283 0.63 -1.36 10.69
N ILE A 284 1.71 -1.79 10.02
CA ILE A 284 2.00 -1.40 8.64
C ILE A 284 0.90 -1.91 7.69
N PRO A 285 0.49 -3.20 7.70
CA PRO A 285 -0.59 -3.67 6.84
C PRO A 285 -1.91 -2.90 7.04
N TYR A 286 -2.27 -2.58 8.29
CA TYR A 286 -3.49 -1.82 8.58
C TYR A 286 -3.41 -0.38 8.11
N LEU A 287 -2.28 0.31 8.32
CA LEU A 287 -2.11 1.70 7.91
C LEU A 287 -2.12 1.83 6.40
N THR A 288 -1.46 0.92 5.68
CA THR A 288 -1.47 0.92 4.22
C THR A 288 -2.87 0.64 3.67
N ALA A 289 -3.60 -0.34 4.22
CA ALA A 289 -4.96 -0.64 3.78
C ALA A 289 -5.95 0.50 4.09
N LEU A 290 -5.82 1.15 5.25
CA LEU A 290 -6.56 2.38 5.55
C LEU A 290 -6.17 3.51 4.59
N GLY A 291 -4.91 3.58 4.19
CA GLY A 291 -4.41 4.52 3.19
C GLY A 291 -5.05 4.32 1.83
N ASP A 292 -5.21 3.07 1.39
CA ASP A 292 -5.92 2.72 0.16
C ASP A 292 -7.37 3.17 0.19
N LEU A 293 -8.07 2.84 1.28
CA LEU A 293 -9.49 3.17 1.46
C LEU A 293 -9.71 4.69 1.51
N LEU A 294 -8.93 5.40 2.35
CA LEU A 294 -9.04 6.84 2.52
C LEU A 294 -8.60 7.58 1.26
N GLY A 295 -7.49 7.19 0.64
CA GLY A 295 -6.98 7.81 -0.58
C GLY A 295 -7.98 7.70 -1.72
N THR A 296 -8.51 6.49 -1.94
CA THR A 296 -9.52 6.24 -2.98
C THR A 296 -10.84 6.96 -2.68
N GLY A 297 -11.33 6.90 -1.44
CA GLY A 297 -12.58 7.57 -1.05
C GLY A 297 -12.53 9.09 -1.13
N LEU A 298 -11.43 9.70 -0.67
CA LEU A 298 -11.23 11.15 -0.74
C LEU A 298 -11.02 11.62 -2.18
N LEU A 299 -10.28 10.85 -2.99
CA LEU A 299 -10.15 11.14 -4.42
C LEU A 299 -11.52 11.07 -5.11
N ALA A 300 -12.32 10.06 -4.82
CA ALA A 300 -13.68 9.93 -5.36
C ALA A 300 -14.57 11.12 -4.99
N LEU A 301 -14.48 11.57 -3.74
CA LEU A 301 -15.18 12.77 -3.29
C LEU A 301 -14.72 14.02 -4.04
N SER A 302 -13.40 14.20 -4.24
CA SER A 302 -12.87 15.35 -4.99
C SER A 302 -13.38 15.40 -6.42
N PHE A 303 -13.41 14.27 -7.13
CA PHE A 303 -13.97 14.19 -8.48
C PHE A 303 -15.48 14.49 -8.51
N HIS A 304 -16.24 13.99 -7.54
CA HIS A 304 -17.68 14.27 -7.45
C HIS A 304 -17.96 15.76 -7.18
N VAL A 305 -17.17 16.40 -6.31
CA VAL A 305 -17.26 17.83 -6.02
C VAL A 305 -16.89 18.67 -7.24
N LEU A 306 -15.85 18.30 -7.98
CA LEU A 306 -15.49 18.98 -9.24
C LEU A 306 -16.63 18.92 -10.26
N TRP A 307 -17.23 17.75 -10.42
CA TRP A 307 -18.37 17.54 -11.31
C TRP A 307 -19.55 18.44 -10.94
N LEU A 308 -19.85 18.59 -9.64
CA LEU A 308 -20.90 19.49 -9.15
C LEU A 308 -20.59 20.98 -9.34
N ILE A 309 -19.32 21.38 -9.22
CA ILE A 309 -18.88 22.78 -9.38
C ILE A 309 -18.93 23.22 -10.86
N GLY A 310 -19.06 22.29 -11.79
CA GLY A 310 -19.20 22.60 -13.21
C GLY A 310 -17.86 22.85 -13.91
N ASP A 311 -16.76 22.33 -13.36
CA ASP A 311 -15.57 21.98 -14.17
C ASP A 311 -15.94 20.74 -15.00
N ARG A 312 -16.93 20.94 -15.88
CA ARG A 312 -17.28 20.03 -16.96
C ARG A 312 -16.15 20.19 -17.96
N ASP A 313 -15.02 19.55 -17.69
CA ASP A 313 -14.10 19.26 -18.78
C ASP A 313 -14.93 18.49 -19.82
N THR A 314 -15.24 19.18 -20.92
CA THR A 314 -16.10 18.70 -21.99
C THR A 314 -15.43 17.62 -22.84
N ASP A 315 -14.31 17.04 -22.38
CA ASP A 315 -13.52 16.01 -23.07
C ASP A 315 -13.26 14.76 -22.20
N VAL A 316 -14.12 14.46 -21.21
CA VAL A 316 -14.06 13.17 -20.46
C VAL A 316 -14.91 12.08 -21.14
N GLY A 317 -15.21 12.22 -22.43
CA GLY A 317 -16.18 11.36 -23.11
C GLY A 317 -16.07 11.22 -24.63
N ASP A 318 -14.92 11.53 -25.24
CA ASP A 318 -14.61 11.14 -26.63
C ASP A 318 -13.22 10.46 -26.73
#